data_AF-A0AAE2RT44-F1
#
_entry.id   AF-A0AAE2RT44-F1
#
_cell.length_a   1.000
_cell.length_b   1.000
_cell.length_c   1.000
_cell.angle_alpha   90.00
_cell.angle_beta   90.00
_cell.angle_gamma   90.00
#
_symmetry.space_group_name_H-M   'P 1'
#
loop_
_entity.id
_entity.type
_entity.pdbx_description
1 polymer ?
#
loop_
_entity_poly.entity_id
_entity_poly.type
_entity_poly.pdbx_seq_one_letter_code
_entity_poly.pdbx_strand_id
1 'polypeptide(L)'
;MIIYIFSFIILLCVVITAFIKLNPAFGGKPTKEQIEFYKNFNNYVNGKFVNETPTSLGMSASDILSMLKDSITGAENRKPHGEIPVESIDWEKIKSEKDSLTWLGHSSFLLSIDNKKLLLDPILSTIASPVSFAGSKKYKYSENILDIIDKIPPIDAIFISHDHYDHLDYKSIVKLSSKVSHFFVPLGVSSHLMRWGISKEKITELNWWDEMNYQGLTIALTPSRHFSKRGIFGSDATLWGGYAIIGKNINLYYSGDGGYDSHFKKIGEKYGPFDITLIEGAQYDRRWFWAHMKPEEAVHAHLDVKGRNMMLMHWSAFTLAYHGWKEPIERALKEAKKSEISLIAPKIGKTVLLDSNIDVPFSSWWDF
;
A
#
# COMPACT_ATOMS: atom_id res chain seq x y z
N MET A 1 -30.51 12.38 -37.16
CA MET A 1 -29.86 12.85 -35.91
C MET A 1 -29.77 11.76 -34.86
N ILE A 2 -30.87 11.11 -34.47
CA ILE A 2 -30.89 10.02 -33.46
C ILE A 2 -29.97 8.84 -33.82
N ILE A 3 -29.97 8.39 -35.07
CA ILE A 3 -29.10 7.28 -35.54
C ILE A 3 -27.62 7.64 -35.40
N TYR A 4 -27.22 8.88 -35.71
CA TYR A 4 -25.84 9.32 -35.57
C TYR A 4 -25.39 9.41 -34.11
N ILE A 5 -26.27 9.87 -33.21
CA ILE A 5 -26.00 9.89 -31.77
C ILE A 5 -25.84 8.46 -31.23
N PHE A 6 -26.73 7.55 -31.64
CA PHE A 6 -26.67 6.15 -31.21
C PHE A 6 -25.40 5.45 -31.71
N SER A 7 -25.06 5.61 -33.00
CA SER A 7 -23.82 5.09 -33.57
C SER A 7 -22.57 5.67 -32.89
N PHE A 8 -22.60 6.96 -32.54
CA PHE A 8 -21.51 7.60 -31.79
C PHE A 8 -21.35 7.01 -30.38
N ILE A 9 -22.45 6.80 -29.65
CA ILE A 9 -22.41 6.18 -28.31
C ILE A 9 -21.87 4.74 -28.40
N ILE A 10 -22.31 3.95 -29.37
CA ILE A 10 -21.79 2.59 -29.58
C ILE A 10 -20.28 2.64 -29.86
N LEU A 11 -19.84 3.50 -30.78
CA LEU A 11 -18.44 3.65 -31.11
C LEU A 11 -17.63 4.05 -29.87
N LEU A 12 -18.13 5.00 -29.08
CA LEU A 12 -17.50 5.43 -27.83
C LEU A 12 -17.38 4.27 -26.83
N CYS A 13 -18.43 3.48 -26.63
CA CYS A 13 -18.40 2.30 -25.77
C CYS A 13 -17.39 1.25 -26.25
N VAL A 14 -17.29 1.02 -27.56
CA VAL A 14 -16.30 0.10 -28.14
C VAL A 14 -14.88 0.62 -27.91
N VAL A 15 -14.62 1.90 -28.15
CA VAL A 15 -13.31 2.53 -27.93
C VAL A 15 -12.91 2.47 -26.45
N ILE A 16 -13.82 2.81 -25.54
CA ILE A 16 -13.57 2.73 -24.08
C ILE A 16 -13.28 1.28 -23.68
N THR A 17 -14.06 0.32 -24.15
CA THR A 17 -13.87 -1.10 -23.83
C THR A 17 -12.54 -1.63 -24.37
N ALA A 18 -12.20 -1.29 -25.62
CA ALA A 18 -10.92 -1.63 -26.22
C ALA A 18 -9.77 -0.99 -25.44
N PHE A 19 -9.88 0.29 -25.07
CA PHE A 19 -8.87 0.99 -24.27
C PHE A 19 -8.62 0.30 -22.94
N ILE A 20 -9.66 -0.07 -22.19
CA ILE A 20 -9.53 -0.78 -20.91
C ILE A 20 -8.87 -2.15 -21.11
N LYS A 21 -9.26 -2.89 -22.16
CA LYS A 21 -8.71 -4.23 -22.46
C LYS A 21 -7.27 -4.20 -22.98
N LEU A 22 -6.88 -3.15 -23.70
CA LEU A 22 -5.55 -3.04 -24.31
C LEU A 22 -4.55 -2.34 -23.40
N ASN A 23 -4.99 -1.40 -22.55
CA ASN A 23 -4.10 -0.76 -21.60
C ASN A 23 -3.75 -1.74 -20.46
N PRO A 24 -2.47 -2.14 -20.31
CA PRO A 24 -2.07 -3.16 -19.35
C PRO A 24 -2.25 -2.70 -17.91
N ALA A 25 -2.22 -1.39 -17.61
CA ALA A 25 -2.31 -0.87 -16.25
C ALA A 25 -3.63 -1.26 -15.54
N PHE A 26 -4.70 -1.55 -16.29
CA PHE A 26 -5.96 -2.09 -15.74
C PHE A 26 -5.84 -3.51 -15.16
N GLY A 27 -4.73 -4.23 -15.37
CA GLY A 27 -4.50 -5.57 -14.82
C GLY A 27 -5.43 -6.65 -15.39
N GLY A 28 -5.22 -7.91 -14.99
CA GLY A 28 -6.07 -9.04 -15.38
C GLY A 28 -7.29 -9.21 -14.47
N LYS A 29 -8.07 -10.26 -14.72
CA LYS A 29 -9.18 -10.69 -13.86
C LYS A 29 -8.95 -12.14 -13.42
N PRO A 30 -9.42 -12.54 -12.23
CA PRO A 30 -9.39 -13.94 -11.81
C PRO A 30 -9.98 -14.87 -12.87
N THR A 31 -9.34 -16.01 -13.09
CA THR A 31 -9.84 -17.04 -14.00
C THR A 31 -11.06 -17.75 -13.40
N LYS A 32 -11.78 -18.52 -14.21
CA LYS A 32 -12.90 -19.34 -13.71
C LYS A 32 -12.44 -20.35 -12.64
N GLU A 33 -11.27 -20.94 -12.82
CA GLU A 33 -10.66 -21.88 -11.87
C GLU A 33 -10.32 -21.19 -10.54
N GLN A 34 -9.72 -19.99 -10.60
CA GLN A 34 -9.46 -19.19 -9.41
C GLN A 34 -10.77 -18.83 -8.68
N ILE A 35 -11.79 -18.36 -9.41
CA ILE A 35 -13.09 -18.03 -8.83
C ILE A 35 -13.72 -19.25 -8.16
N GLU A 36 -13.63 -20.44 -8.77
CA GLU A 36 -14.16 -21.67 -8.18
C GLU A 36 -13.38 -22.07 -6.92
N PHE A 37 -12.06 -21.91 -6.94
CA PHE A 37 -11.23 -22.11 -5.76
C PHE A 37 -11.60 -21.15 -4.62
N TYR A 38 -11.83 -19.86 -4.93
CA TYR A 38 -12.14 -18.85 -3.92
C TYR A 38 -13.48 -19.08 -3.22
N LYS A 39 -14.46 -19.72 -3.88
CA LYS A 39 -15.75 -20.07 -3.27
C LYS A 39 -15.66 -20.97 -2.04
N ASN A 40 -14.51 -21.61 -1.82
CA ASN A 40 -14.27 -22.44 -0.63
C ASN A 40 -13.94 -21.61 0.62
N PHE A 41 -13.74 -20.29 0.48
CA PHE A 41 -13.40 -19.42 1.61
C PHE A 41 -14.60 -18.62 2.13
N ASN A 42 -14.72 -18.53 3.45
CA ASN A 42 -15.81 -17.79 4.11
C ASN A 42 -15.78 -16.28 3.83
N ASN A 43 -14.60 -15.73 3.53
CA ASN A 43 -14.43 -14.32 3.16
C ASN A 43 -14.62 -14.07 1.65
N TYR A 44 -15.15 -15.02 0.89
CA TYR A 44 -15.50 -14.84 -0.52
C TYR A 44 -16.99 -15.16 -0.75
N VAL A 45 -17.81 -14.11 -0.86
CA VAL A 45 -19.27 -14.20 -0.90
C VAL A 45 -19.79 -13.54 -2.17
N ASN A 46 -20.67 -14.23 -2.90
CA ASN A 46 -21.31 -13.72 -4.12
C ASN A 46 -20.33 -13.18 -5.18
N GLY A 47 -19.17 -13.84 -5.32
CA GLY A 47 -18.15 -13.47 -6.30
C GLY A 47 -17.27 -12.28 -5.88
N LYS A 48 -17.23 -11.96 -4.59
CA LYS A 48 -16.44 -10.86 -4.02
C LYS A 48 -15.79 -11.26 -2.71
N PHE A 49 -14.60 -10.73 -2.45
CA PHE A 49 -14.04 -10.74 -1.11
C PHE A 49 -14.79 -9.76 -0.19
N VAL A 50 -14.91 -10.08 1.09
CA VAL A 50 -15.63 -9.27 2.07
C VAL A 50 -14.84 -9.09 3.37
N ASN A 51 -15.03 -7.94 4.02
CA ASN A 51 -14.43 -7.64 5.32
C ASN A 51 -14.97 -8.56 6.43
N GLU A 52 -14.13 -8.86 7.43
CA GLU A 52 -14.58 -9.56 8.66
C GLU A 52 -15.71 -8.79 9.34
N THR A 53 -15.56 -7.46 9.43
CA THR A 53 -16.61 -6.56 9.91
C THR A 53 -17.46 -6.07 8.73
N PRO A 54 -18.79 -6.27 8.76
CA PRO A 54 -19.70 -5.79 7.73
C PRO A 54 -19.48 -4.30 7.44
N THR A 55 -19.23 -3.98 6.19
CA THR A 55 -18.85 -2.62 5.77
C THR A 55 -19.62 -2.21 4.53
N SER A 56 -20.29 -1.06 4.61
CA SER A 56 -20.99 -0.48 3.47
C SER A 56 -20.03 0.39 2.67
N LEU A 57 -19.65 -0.08 1.48
CA LEU A 57 -18.74 0.64 0.56
C LEU A 57 -19.44 1.78 -0.21
N GLY A 58 -20.77 1.91 -0.08
CA GLY A 58 -21.55 2.88 -0.83
C GLY A 58 -21.46 4.29 -0.25
N MET A 59 -21.16 5.27 -1.09
CA MET A 59 -21.31 6.69 -0.75
C MET A 59 -22.77 7.13 -0.94
N SER A 60 -23.31 7.88 0.02
CA SER A 60 -24.61 8.53 -0.14
C SER A 60 -24.53 9.73 -1.09
N ALA A 61 -25.67 10.20 -1.61
CA ALA A 61 -25.72 11.44 -2.39
C ALA A 61 -25.21 12.66 -1.59
N SER A 62 -25.43 12.65 -0.26
CA SER A 62 -24.92 13.69 0.63
C SER A 62 -23.40 13.65 0.77
N ASP A 63 -22.80 12.46 0.78
CA ASP A 63 -21.34 12.30 0.79
C ASP A 63 -20.74 12.86 -0.50
N ILE A 64 -21.32 12.53 -1.65
CA ILE A 64 -20.89 13.04 -2.97
C ILE A 64 -20.97 14.56 -3.02
N LEU A 65 -22.07 15.17 -2.56
CA LEU A 65 -22.21 16.62 -2.53
C LEU A 65 -21.17 17.27 -1.61
N SER A 66 -20.92 16.68 -0.44
CA SER A 66 -19.89 17.16 0.48
C SER A 66 -18.48 17.06 -0.12
N MET A 67 -18.20 16.01 -0.90
CA MET A 67 -16.91 15.83 -1.59
C MET A 67 -16.68 16.91 -2.64
N LEU A 68 -17.72 17.25 -3.41
CA LEU A 68 -17.65 18.34 -4.39
C LEU A 68 -17.35 19.67 -3.70
N LYS A 69 -18.04 19.94 -2.58
CA LYS A 69 -17.79 21.14 -1.76
C LYS A 69 -16.34 21.15 -1.25
N ASP A 70 -15.87 20.09 -0.60
CA ASP A 70 -14.53 19.99 -0.02
C ASP A 70 -13.41 19.97 -1.07
N SER A 71 -13.73 19.64 -2.33
CA SER A 71 -12.80 19.74 -3.46
C SER A 71 -12.58 21.20 -3.87
N ILE A 72 -13.61 22.04 -3.72
CA ILE A 72 -13.57 23.48 -4.03
C ILE A 72 -13.01 24.28 -2.85
N THR A 73 -13.50 24.01 -1.63
CA THR A 73 -13.17 24.75 -0.41
C THR A 73 -11.98 24.14 0.34
N GLY A 74 -11.09 23.43 -0.35
CA GLY A 74 -10.18 22.45 0.24
C GLY A 74 -9.37 22.91 1.44
N ALA A 75 -8.91 21.94 2.24
CA ALA A 75 -8.04 22.20 3.38
C ALA A 75 -6.82 23.04 2.98
N GLU A 76 -6.37 23.91 3.87
CA GLU A 76 -5.10 24.61 3.69
C GLU A 76 -3.97 23.58 3.53
N ASN A 77 -3.00 23.86 2.65
CA ASN A 77 -1.80 23.05 2.48
C ASN A 77 -2.07 21.56 2.15
N ARG A 78 -2.98 21.25 1.22
CA ARG A 78 -3.19 19.87 0.70
C ARG A 78 -2.01 19.25 -0.04
N LYS A 79 -1.10 20.09 -0.52
CA LYS A 79 0.09 19.70 -1.27
C LYS A 79 1.28 20.50 -0.74
N PRO A 80 2.50 19.96 -0.83
CA PRO A 80 3.70 20.73 -0.52
C PRO A 80 3.84 21.91 -1.47
N HIS A 81 4.38 23.03 -0.96
CA HIS A 81 4.69 24.23 -1.75
C HIS A 81 5.96 24.06 -2.60
N GLY A 82 6.87 23.20 -2.14
CA GLY A 82 8.15 22.91 -2.78
C GLY A 82 8.37 21.41 -2.98
N GLU A 83 9.61 21.06 -3.32
CA GLU A 83 10.02 19.67 -3.47
C GLU A 83 10.21 18.99 -2.13
N ILE A 84 9.74 17.75 -2.01
CA ILE A 84 9.99 16.93 -0.83
C ILE A 84 11.46 16.48 -0.85
N PRO A 85 12.24 16.76 0.20
CA PRO A 85 13.65 16.38 0.24
C PRO A 85 13.80 14.85 0.31
N VAL A 86 14.60 14.30 -0.59
CA VAL A 86 14.99 12.89 -0.62
C VAL A 86 16.44 12.77 -0.18
N GLU A 87 16.69 11.90 0.81
CA GLU A 87 18.03 11.55 1.25
C GLU A 87 18.63 10.47 0.34
N SER A 88 19.95 10.50 0.16
CA SER A 88 20.64 9.47 -0.62
C SER A 88 20.57 8.13 0.10
N ILE A 89 20.15 7.10 -0.65
CA ILE A 89 20.03 5.74 -0.15
C ILE A 89 21.41 5.16 0.18
N ASP A 90 21.52 4.56 1.37
CA ASP A 90 22.75 3.95 1.85
C ASP A 90 22.82 2.48 1.38
N TRP A 91 23.34 2.29 0.17
CA TRP A 91 23.45 0.96 -0.44
C TRP A 91 24.38 0.02 0.31
N GLU A 92 25.35 0.55 1.04
CA GLU A 92 26.26 -0.27 1.85
C GLU A 92 25.52 -0.88 3.04
N LYS A 93 24.68 -0.09 3.74
CA LYS A 93 23.78 -0.66 4.77
C LYS A 93 22.82 -1.69 4.21
N ILE A 94 22.18 -1.41 3.07
CA ILE A 94 21.25 -2.35 2.42
C ILE A 94 21.94 -3.65 2.06
N LYS A 95 23.18 -3.62 1.56
CA LYS A 95 23.95 -4.81 1.16
C LYS A 95 24.64 -5.52 2.33
N SER A 96 24.73 -4.87 3.49
CA SER A 96 25.32 -5.48 4.68
C SER A 96 24.47 -6.61 5.25
N GLU A 97 25.04 -7.31 6.24
CA GLU A 97 24.32 -8.36 6.99
C GLU A 97 23.37 -7.83 8.05
N LYS A 98 23.33 -6.51 8.25
CA LYS A 98 22.42 -5.88 9.21
C LYS A 98 21.04 -5.72 8.61
N ASP A 99 20.04 -5.89 9.47
CA ASP A 99 18.67 -5.59 9.10
C ASP A 99 18.50 -4.07 8.94
N SER A 100 17.73 -3.67 7.93
CA SER A 100 17.56 -2.25 7.61
C SER A 100 16.25 -1.98 6.89
N LEU A 101 15.81 -0.73 6.98
CA LEU A 101 14.62 -0.21 6.32
C LEU A 101 14.99 1.08 5.59
N THR A 102 14.52 1.21 4.35
CA THR A 102 14.57 2.44 3.56
C THR A 102 13.17 2.78 3.09
N TRP A 103 12.68 3.97 3.44
CA TRP A 103 11.36 4.43 3.00
C TRP A 103 11.45 5.13 1.65
N LEU A 104 10.66 4.68 0.69
CA LEU A 104 10.66 5.19 -0.69
C LEU A 104 9.49 6.16 -0.95
N GLY A 105 8.76 6.52 0.12
CA GLY A 105 7.58 7.38 0.10
C GLY A 105 6.28 6.57 0.02
N HIS A 106 5.16 7.21 0.39
CA HIS A 106 3.85 6.55 0.48
C HIS A 106 3.92 5.29 1.36
N SER A 107 3.50 4.15 0.83
CA SER A 107 3.59 2.83 1.46
C SER A 107 4.68 1.94 0.84
N SER A 108 5.66 2.53 0.14
CA SER A 108 6.78 1.81 -0.49
C SER A 108 8.00 1.74 0.42
N PHE A 109 8.48 0.52 0.65
CA PHE A 109 9.64 0.26 1.51
C PHE A 109 10.59 -0.74 0.89
N LEU A 110 11.90 -0.49 1.03
CA LEU A 110 12.95 -1.48 0.78
C LEU A 110 13.51 -1.94 2.12
N LEU A 111 13.45 -3.25 2.36
CA LEU A 111 13.90 -3.88 3.60
C LEU A 111 15.08 -4.80 3.31
N SER A 112 15.98 -4.89 4.28
CA SER A 112 16.93 -6.00 4.44
C SER A 112 16.55 -6.70 5.74
N ILE A 113 16.08 -7.95 5.69
CA ILE A 113 15.76 -8.77 6.89
C ILE A 113 16.38 -10.14 6.70
N ASP A 114 17.23 -10.59 7.63
CA ASP A 114 17.97 -11.85 7.55
C ASP A 114 18.69 -12.02 6.20
N ASN A 115 19.37 -10.95 5.75
CA ASN A 115 20.02 -10.82 4.46
C ASN A 115 19.10 -10.82 3.22
N LYS A 116 17.78 -10.84 3.38
CA LYS A 116 16.81 -10.84 2.27
C LYS A 116 16.39 -9.43 1.89
N LYS A 117 16.43 -9.11 0.60
CA LYS A 117 15.97 -7.82 0.07
C LYS A 117 14.50 -7.91 -0.28
N LEU A 118 13.67 -7.20 0.46
CA LEU A 118 12.22 -7.24 0.34
C LEU A 118 11.70 -5.87 -0.08
N LEU A 119 10.72 -5.83 -0.98
CA LEU A 119 9.99 -4.61 -1.32
C LEU A 119 8.53 -4.74 -0.91
N LEU A 120 8.00 -3.72 -0.25
CA LEU A 120 6.58 -3.59 0.07
C LEU A 120 5.96 -2.54 -0.84
N ASP A 121 4.84 -2.87 -1.50
CA ASP A 121 4.01 -1.99 -2.34
C ASP A 121 4.79 -0.94 -3.14
N PRO A 122 5.64 -1.34 -4.10
CA PRO A 122 6.53 -0.43 -4.81
C PRO A 122 5.76 0.44 -5.82
N ILE A 123 5.23 1.57 -5.38
CA ILE A 123 4.68 2.66 -6.22
C ILE A 123 5.79 3.69 -6.51
N LEU A 124 6.68 3.36 -7.44
CA LEU A 124 7.82 4.21 -7.77
C LEU A 124 7.52 5.20 -8.92
N SER A 125 6.44 4.96 -9.69
CA SER A 125 5.99 5.85 -10.75
C SER A 125 5.48 7.21 -10.23
N THR A 126 5.29 8.17 -11.15
CA THR A 126 4.87 9.55 -10.82
C THR A 126 3.36 9.73 -10.75
N ILE A 127 2.56 8.70 -11.03
CA ILE A 127 1.10 8.80 -11.05
C ILE A 127 0.44 7.49 -10.60
N ALA A 128 -0.42 7.57 -9.60
CA ALA A 128 -1.26 6.46 -9.15
C ALA A 128 -2.54 6.41 -10.01
N SER A 129 -2.42 5.85 -11.22
CA SER A 129 -3.52 5.81 -12.19
C SER A 129 -3.26 4.82 -13.34
N PRO A 130 -4.31 4.27 -13.98
CA PRO A 130 -4.14 3.51 -15.22
C PRO A 130 -3.74 4.39 -16.42
N VAL A 131 -3.84 5.71 -16.30
CA VAL A 131 -3.61 6.66 -17.40
C VAL A 131 -2.78 7.86 -16.91
N SER A 132 -1.99 8.48 -17.79
CA SER A 132 -1.10 9.59 -17.42
C SER A 132 -1.82 10.94 -17.24
N PHE A 133 -3.02 11.09 -17.80
CA PHE A 133 -3.76 12.36 -17.86
C PHE A 133 -4.83 12.53 -16.77
N ALA A 134 -5.14 11.48 -16.01
CA ALA A 134 -6.13 11.49 -14.93
C ALA A 134 -5.59 10.72 -13.73
N GLY A 135 -6.06 11.04 -12.52
CA GLY A 135 -5.62 10.42 -11.27
C GLY A 135 -4.59 11.25 -10.49
N SER A 136 -4.12 10.71 -9.38
CA SER A 136 -3.29 11.44 -8.43
C SER A 136 -1.82 11.41 -8.81
N LYS A 137 -1.28 12.58 -9.13
CA LYS A 137 0.15 12.77 -9.39
C LYS A 137 0.92 12.75 -8.07
N LYS A 138 2.07 12.08 -8.08
CA LYS A 138 3.01 12.10 -6.96
C LYS A 138 3.51 13.52 -6.76
N TYR A 139 3.73 13.92 -5.52
CA TYR A 139 4.41 15.15 -5.17
C TYR A 139 5.80 15.19 -5.81
N LYS A 140 6.29 16.40 -6.09
CA LYS A 140 7.63 16.56 -6.64
C LYS A 140 8.63 16.24 -5.54
N TYR A 141 9.45 15.24 -5.76
CA TYR A 141 10.57 14.90 -4.90
C TYR A 141 11.83 15.53 -5.46
N SER A 142 12.82 15.84 -4.61
CA SER A 142 14.11 16.38 -5.07
C SER A 142 14.91 15.39 -5.92
N GLU A 143 14.57 14.11 -5.86
CA GLU A 143 15.16 13.02 -6.64
C GLU A 143 14.06 12.18 -7.29
N ASN A 144 14.33 11.64 -8.47
CA ASN A 144 13.40 10.73 -9.14
C ASN A 144 13.52 9.32 -8.56
N ILE A 145 12.57 8.95 -7.71
CA ILE A 145 12.56 7.63 -7.06
C ILE A 145 12.46 6.48 -8.06
N LEU A 146 11.92 6.63 -9.26
CA LEU A 146 11.87 5.52 -10.24
C LEU A 146 13.26 5.07 -10.71
N ASP A 147 14.25 5.97 -10.65
CA ASP A 147 15.62 5.69 -11.08
C ASP A 147 16.38 4.85 -10.05
N ILE A 148 15.83 4.66 -8.84
CA ILE A 148 16.33 3.70 -7.85
C ILE A 148 16.40 2.29 -8.41
N ILE A 149 15.45 1.92 -9.29
CA ILE A 149 15.31 0.55 -9.78
C ILE A 149 16.58 0.13 -10.51
N ASP A 150 17.31 1.06 -11.12
CA ASP A 150 18.53 0.73 -11.85
C ASP A 150 19.69 0.38 -10.90
N LYS A 151 19.69 0.96 -9.69
CA LYS A 151 20.70 0.76 -8.63
C LYS A 151 20.34 -0.34 -7.62
N ILE A 152 19.07 -0.72 -7.55
CA ILE A 152 18.59 -1.69 -6.55
C ILE A 152 19.25 -3.08 -6.76
N PRO A 153 19.71 -3.75 -5.67
CA PRO A 153 20.21 -5.13 -5.75
C PRO A 153 19.10 -6.10 -6.19
N PRO A 154 19.44 -7.37 -6.50
CA PRO A 154 18.43 -8.42 -6.65
C PRO A 154 17.47 -8.44 -5.46
N ILE A 155 16.18 -8.62 -5.75
CA ILE A 155 15.10 -8.61 -4.78
C ILE A 155 14.63 -10.05 -4.57
N ASP A 156 14.66 -10.50 -3.32
CA ASP A 156 14.23 -11.84 -2.94
C ASP A 156 12.70 -11.94 -3.01
N ALA A 157 11.97 -10.92 -2.58
CA ALA A 157 10.51 -10.90 -2.69
C ALA A 157 9.91 -9.49 -2.77
N ILE A 158 8.81 -9.38 -3.52
CA ILE A 158 7.90 -8.24 -3.46
C ILE A 158 6.62 -8.68 -2.75
N PHE A 159 6.11 -7.83 -1.85
CA PHE A 159 4.84 -8.01 -1.16
C PHE A 159 3.87 -6.94 -1.63
N ILE A 160 2.68 -7.36 -2.03
CA ILE A 160 1.60 -6.46 -2.44
C ILE A 160 0.47 -6.55 -1.42
N SER A 161 0.00 -5.43 -0.85
CA SER A 161 -1.13 -5.44 0.09
C SER A 161 -2.49 -5.60 -0.60
N HIS A 162 -2.70 -4.92 -1.72
CA HIS A 162 -3.95 -4.91 -2.47
C HIS A 162 -3.80 -4.30 -3.87
N ASP A 163 -4.88 -4.26 -4.65
CA ASP A 163 -4.83 -3.93 -6.09
C ASP A 163 -5.04 -2.44 -6.44
N HIS A 164 -5.04 -1.50 -5.50
CA HIS A 164 -5.16 -0.08 -5.84
C HIS A 164 -3.91 0.45 -6.55
N TYR A 165 -4.08 1.54 -7.31
CA TYR A 165 -3.03 2.07 -8.19
C TYR A 165 -1.84 2.69 -7.46
N ASP A 166 -2.04 3.11 -6.22
CA ASP A 166 -1.01 3.65 -5.34
C ASP A 166 -0.27 2.58 -4.52
N HIS A 167 -0.61 1.29 -4.69
CA HIS A 167 0.05 0.15 -4.02
C HIS A 167 0.60 -0.86 -5.04
N LEU A 168 -0.15 -1.11 -6.11
CA LEU A 168 0.21 -2.02 -7.19
C LEU A 168 0.43 -1.24 -8.49
N ASP A 169 1.66 -0.77 -8.69
CA ASP A 169 2.03 0.05 -9.84
C ASP A 169 2.56 -0.78 -11.01
N TYR A 170 1.84 -0.75 -12.13
CA TYR A 170 2.23 -1.49 -13.35
C TYR A 170 3.66 -1.18 -13.80
N LYS A 171 4.05 0.11 -13.81
CA LYS A 171 5.37 0.53 -14.31
C LYS A 171 6.50 0.01 -13.42
N SER A 172 6.33 0.12 -12.11
CA SER A 172 7.29 -0.36 -11.13
C SER A 172 7.44 -1.88 -11.21
N ILE A 173 6.33 -2.62 -11.23
CA ILE A 173 6.36 -4.09 -11.31
C ILE A 173 7.04 -4.58 -12.58
N VAL A 174 6.70 -4.02 -13.74
CA VAL A 174 7.33 -4.43 -15.00
C VAL A 174 8.82 -4.09 -15.01
N LYS A 175 9.22 -2.89 -14.56
CA LYS A 175 10.64 -2.50 -14.53
C LYS A 175 11.44 -3.31 -13.50
N LEU A 176 10.82 -3.77 -12.41
CA LEU A 176 11.44 -4.61 -11.38
C LEU A 176 11.49 -6.11 -11.74
N SER A 177 10.60 -6.58 -12.62
CA SER A 177 10.34 -8.01 -12.86
C SER A 177 11.57 -8.89 -13.09
N SER A 178 12.58 -8.38 -13.78
CA SER A 178 13.83 -9.11 -14.07
C SER A 178 14.77 -9.25 -12.87
N LYS A 179 14.60 -8.41 -11.84
CA LYS A 179 15.40 -8.40 -10.61
C LYS A 179 14.73 -9.15 -9.45
N VAL A 180 13.48 -9.57 -9.61
CA VAL A 180 12.65 -10.14 -8.54
C VAL A 180 12.58 -11.65 -8.65
N SER A 181 12.86 -12.31 -7.52
CA SER A 181 12.76 -13.76 -7.41
C SER A 181 11.32 -14.20 -7.21
N HIS A 182 10.58 -13.56 -6.30
CA HIS A 182 9.22 -13.98 -5.92
C HIS A 182 8.26 -12.82 -5.62
N PHE A 183 6.96 -13.07 -5.72
CA PHE A 183 5.88 -12.15 -5.38
C PHE A 183 4.91 -12.82 -4.39
N PHE A 184 4.64 -12.15 -3.28
CA PHE A 184 3.58 -12.49 -2.34
C PHE A 184 2.43 -11.51 -2.49
N VAL A 185 1.24 -12.04 -2.76
CA VAL A 185 0.06 -11.22 -3.05
C VAL A 185 -1.20 -11.83 -2.43
N PRO A 186 -2.23 -11.04 -2.12
CA PRO A 186 -3.54 -11.57 -1.75
C PRO A 186 -4.18 -12.33 -2.91
N LEU A 187 -5.09 -13.24 -2.59
CA LEU A 187 -5.90 -13.96 -3.57
C LEU A 187 -6.51 -13.03 -4.64
N GLY A 188 -6.37 -13.40 -5.91
CA GLY A 188 -6.88 -12.68 -7.08
C GLY A 188 -5.87 -11.69 -7.69
N VAL A 189 -4.95 -11.13 -6.90
CA VAL A 189 -3.98 -10.12 -7.37
C VAL A 189 -2.99 -10.72 -8.38
N SER A 190 -2.70 -12.03 -8.33
CA SER A 190 -1.85 -12.72 -9.31
C SER A 190 -2.30 -12.49 -10.75
N SER A 191 -3.61 -12.34 -10.98
CA SER A 191 -4.21 -12.10 -12.29
C SER A 191 -3.64 -10.86 -12.96
N HIS A 192 -3.32 -9.82 -12.18
CA HIS A 192 -2.67 -8.61 -12.66
C HIS A 192 -1.22 -8.88 -13.06
N LEU A 193 -0.45 -9.53 -12.18
CA LEU A 193 0.96 -9.86 -12.43
C LEU A 193 1.13 -10.77 -13.65
N MET A 194 0.31 -11.81 -13.78
CA MET A 194 0.33 -12.72 -14.92
C MET A 194 0.00 -12.01 -16.24
N ARG A 195 -0.98 -11.08 -16.23
CA ARG A 195 -1.27 -10.25 -17.42
C ARG A 195 -0.06 -9.38 -17.80
N TRP A 196 0.78 -9.01 -16.85
CA TRP A 196 1.99 -8.22 -17.08
C TRP A 196 3.23 -9.05 -17.42
N GLY A 197 3.07 -10.37 -17.58
CA GLY A 197 4.14 -11.27 -17.99
C GLY A 197 4.95 -11.88 -16.85
N ILE A 198 4.51 -11.73 -15.60
CA ILE A 198 5.13 -12.43 -14.47
C ILE A 198 4.69 -13.91 -14.50
N SER A 199 5.66 -14.82 -14.47
CA SER A 199 5.41 -16.26 -14.45
C SER A 199 4.64 -16.68 -13.20
N LYS A 200 3.67 -17.58 -13.33
CA LYS A 200 2.83 -18.06 -12.22
C LYS A 200 3.66 -18.67 -11.09
N GLU A 201 4.77 -19.31 -11.43
CA GLU A 201 5.68 -19.99 -10.50
C GLU A 201 6.43 -19.02 -9.58
N LYS A 202 6.51 -17.73 -9.96
CA LYS A 202 7.07 -16.66 -9.13
C LYS A 202 6.03 -15.98 -8.22
N ILE A 203 4.79 -16.46 -8.20
CA ILE A 203 3.70 -15.79 -7.48
C ILE A 203 3.09 -16.77 -6.48
N THR A 204 3.05 -16.36 -5.21
CA THR A 204 2.25 -17.02 -4.18
C THR A 204 1.07 -16.13 -3.83
N GLU A 205 -0.13 -16.66 -4.00
CA GLU A 205 -1.35 -16.04 -3.49
C GLU A 205 -1.62 -16.52 -2.07
N LEU A 206 -2.00 -15.62 -1.18
CA LEU A 206 -2.32 -15.90 0.22
C LEU A 206 -3.74 -15.40 0.53
N ASN A 207 -4.47 -16.15 1.34
CA ASN A 207 -5.66 -15.67 2.03
C ASN A 207 -5.28 -15.12 3.42
N TRP A 208 -6.20 -14.46 4.10
CA TRP A 208 -6.00 -14.04 5.48
C TRP A 208 -5.67 -15.22 6.38
N TRP A 209 -4.66 -15.00 7.23
CA TRP A 209 -4.12 -15.97 8.17
C TRP A 209 -3.34 -17.12 7.56
N ASP A 210 -3.24 -17.20 6.23
CA ASP A 210 -2.29 -18.10 5.58
C ASP A 210 -0.86 -17.70 5.98
N GLU A 211 -0.09 -18.72 6.33
CA GLU A 211 1.30 -18.61 6.78
C GLU A 211 2.18 -19.51 5.94
N MET A 212 3.38 -19.05 5.62
CA MET A 212 4.38 -19.88 4.94
C MET A 212 5.80 -19.50 5.33
N ASN A 213 6.72 -20.44 5.14
CA ASN A 213 8.15 -20.17 5.27
C ASN A 213 8.76 -19.86 3.90
N TYR A 214 9.48 -18.73 3.81
CA TYR A 214 10.23 -18.34 2.64
C TYR A 214 11.66 -17.99 3.02
N GLN A 215 12.60 -18.86 2.64
CA GLN A 215 14.03 -18.65 2.88
C GLN A 215 14.38 -18.35 4.35
N GLY A 216 13.66 -18.97 5.30
CA GLY A 216 13.86 -18.76 6.73
C GLY A 216 12.99 -17.67 7.36
N LEU A 217 12.30 -16.85 6.58
CA LEU A 217 11.31 -15.89 7.07
C LEU A 217 9.94 -16.57 7.18
N THR A 218 9.22 -16.32 8.27
CA THR A 218 7.79 -16.64 8.33
C THR A 218 7.01 -15.45 7.78
N ILE A 219 6.18 -15.69 6.77
CA ILE A 219 5.35 -14.70 6.11
C ILE A 219 3.91 -15.08 6.35
N ALA A 220 3.10 -14.13 6.83
CA ALA A 220 1.66 -14.31 6.92
C ALA A 220 0.91 -13.10 6.35
N LEU A 221 -0.12 -13.35 5.55
CA LEU A 221 -1.06 -12.30 5.14
C LEU A 221 -2.05 -12.08 6.29
N THR A 222 -2.09 -10.87 6.83
CA THR A 222 -3.01 -10.50 7.91
C THR A 222 -4.27 -9.84 7.37
N PRO A 223 -5.43 -9.97 8.05
CA PRO A 223 -6.61 -9.22 7.67
C PRO A 223 -6.39 -7.71 7.73
N SER A 224 -7.20 -7.02 6.94
CA SER A 224 -7.39 -5.57 7.01
C SER A 224 -8.86 -5.25 6.69
N ARG A 225 -9.36 -4.13 7.19
CA ARG A 225 -10.67 -3.60 6.83
C ARG A 225 -10.53 -2.61 5.67
N HIS A 226 -10.67 -3.08 4.44
CA HIS A 226 -10.49 -2.26 3.23
C HIS A 226 -11.34 -2.78 2.07
N PHE A 227 -10.96 -2.49 0.84
CA PHE A 227 -11.61 -2.97 -0.37
C PHE A 227 -10.61 -3.06 -1.52
N SER A 228 -11.03 -3.64 -2.64
CA SER A 228 -10.22 -3.64 -3.85
C SER A 228 -10.99 -3.07 -5.04
N LYS A 229 -10.28 -2.36 -5.91
CA LYS A 229 -10.88 -1.75 -7.08
C LYS A 229 -9.83 -1.35 -8.11
N ARG A 230 -9.71 -2.20 -9.13
CA ARG A 230 -8.95 -1.88 -10.34
C ARG A 230 -9.87 -1.76 -11.56
N GLY A 231 -9.89 -0.58 -12.17
CA GLY A 231 -10.69 -0.26 -13.35
C GLY A 231 -12.07 0.32 -13.06
N ILE A 232 -12.94 0.31 -14.08
CA ILE A 232 -14.22 1.05 -14.05
C ILE A 232 -15.39 0.17 -13.58
N PHE A 233 -15.28 -1.15 -13.74
CA PHE A 233 -16.36 -2.09 -13.44
C PHE A 233 -15.94 -3.11 -12.38
N GLY A 234 -16.82 -3.33 -11.41
CA GLY A 234 -16.58 -4.25 -10.30
C GLY A 234 -15.71 -3.65 -9.19
N SER A 235 -15.80 -4.28 -8.04
CA SER A 235 -14.97 -4.06 -6.85
C SER A 235 -14.82 -5.42 -6.18
N ASP A 236 -13.77 -5.57 -5.37
CA ASP A 236 -13.58 -6.67 -4.44
C ASP A 236 -13.41 -8.04 -5.11
N ALA A 237 -12.95 -8.04 -6.37
CA ALA A 237 -12.62 -9.27 -7.11
C ALA A 237 -11.27 -9.87 -6.68
N THR A 238 -10.48 -9.12 -5.92
CA THR A 238 -9.19 -9.48 -5.36
C THR A 238 -9.21 -9.17 -3.86
N LEU A 239 -8.45 -9.93 -3.08
CA LEU A 239 -8.32 -9.71 -1.64
C LEU A 239 -7.35 -8.55 -1.35
N TRP A 240 -7.38 -8.06 -0.12
CA TRP A 240 -6.50 -7.02 0.44
C TRP A 240 -5.98 -7.46 1.81
N GLY A 241 -4.90 -6.88 2.33
CA GLY A 241 -4.41 -7.22 3.67
C GLY A 241 -3.10 -6.54 4.03
N GLY A 242 -2.55 -6.94 5.17
CA GLY A 242 -1.21 -6.59 5.63
C GLY A 242 -0.29 -7.81 5.66
N TYR A 243 0.96 -7.63 6.07
CA TYR A 243 1.92 -8.73 6.25
C TYR A 243 2.57 -8.70 7.62
N ALA A 244 2.60 -9.86 8.27
CA ALA A 244 3.57 -10.15 9.32
C ALA A 244 4.77 -10.85 8.67
N ILE A 245 5.97 -10.28 8.85
CA ILE A 245 7.24 -10.80 8.35
C ILE A 245 8.13 -11.04 9.57
N ILE A 246 8.28 -12.30 9.96
CA ILE A 246 8.97 -12.73 11.17
C ILE A 246 10.31 -13.34 10.76
N GLY A 247 11.39 -12.61 11.05
CA GLY A 247 12.77 -13.05 10.87
C GLY A 247 13.35 -13.67 12.13
N LYS A 248 14.66 -13.91 12.12
CA LYS A 248 15.41 -14.43 13.28
C LYS A 248 15.59 -13.38 14.36
N ASN A 249 15.87 -12.14 13.93
CA ASN A 249 16.19 -11.04 14.84
C ASN A 249 15.14 -9.93 14.82
N ILE A 250 14.47 -9.73 13.68
CA ILE A 250 13.51 -8.64 13.46
C ILE A 250 12.16 -9.20 13.02
N ASN A 251 11.13 -8.82 13.78
CA ASN A 251 9.73 -9.02 13.41
C ASN A 251 9.15 -7.69 12.92
N LEU A 252 8.68 -7.68 11.68
CA LEU A 252 8.07 -6.51 11.05
C LEU A 252 6.59 -6.75 10.78
N TYR A 253 5.77 -5.74 11.08
CA TYR A 253 4.39 -5.69 10.64
C TYR A 253 4.20 -4.57 9.61
N TYR A 254 3.53 -4.88 8.51
CA TYR A 254 3.09 -3.92 7.50
C TYR A 254 1.57 -3.99 7.37
N SER A 255 0.85 -2.90 7.68
CA SER A 255 -0.61 -2.96 7.75
C SER A 255 -1.30 -3.07 6.38
N GLY A 256 -0.62 -2.68 5.30
CA GLY A 256 -1.33 -2.26 4.09
C GLY A 256 -2.24 -1.07 4.39
N ASP A 257 -3.30 -0.92 3.62
CA ASP A 257 -4.37 0.05 3.91
C ASP A 257 -5.51 -0.64 4.65
N GLY A 258 -6.16 0.09 5.55
CA GLY A 258 -7.34 -0.37 6.26
C GLY A 258 -7.79 0.53 7.40
N GLY A 259 -9.09 0.48 7.69
CA GLY A 259 -9.66 1.10 8.88
C GLY A 259 -9.39 0.29 10.16
N TYR A 260 -9.46 0.98 11.30
CA TYR A 260 -9.25 0.37 12.61
C TYR A 260 -10.34 -0.64 12.97
N ASP A 261 -9.93 -1.82 13.43
CA ASP A 261 -10.83 -2.89 13.89
C ASP A 261 -10.08 -3.91 14.79
N SER A 262 -10.83 -4.87 15.32
CA SER A 262 -10.38 -5.96 16.20
C SER A 262 -9.28 -6.86 15.61
N HIS A 263 -9.05 -6.84 14.29
CA HIS A 263 -8.00 -7.64 13.66
C HIS A 263 -6.60 -7.27 14.15
N PHE A 264 -6.32 -6.00 14.47
CA PHE A 264 -5.01 -5.59 14.99
C PHE A 264 -4.65 -6.29 16.30
N LYS A 265 -5.61 -6.40 17.23
CA LYS A 265 -5.39 -7.11 18.48
C LYS A 265 -5.14 -8.61 18.25
N LYS A 266 -5.90 -9.25 17.36
CA LYS A 266 -5.68 -10.66 16.98
C LYS A 266 -4.30 -10.87 16.35
N ILE A 267 -3.84 -9.93 15.53
CA ILE A 267 -2.51 -9.94 14.92
C ILE A 267 -1.42 -9.85 16.00
N GLY A 268 -1.55 -8.93 16.96
CA GLY A 268 -0.61 -8.81 18.08
C GLY A 268 -0.63 -9.99 19.04
N GLU A 269 -1.76 -10.66 19.19
CA GLU A 269 -1.88 -11.91 19.93
C GLU A 269 -1.19 -13.07 19.22
N LYS A 270 -1.31 -13.18 17.89
CA LYS A 270 -0.76 -14.29 17.11
C LYS A 270 0.73 -14.14 16.77
N TYR A 271 1.17 -12.94 16.40
CA TYR A 271 2.49 -12.71 15.82
C TYR A 271 3.36 -11.72 16.61
N GLY A 272 2.74 -10.90 17.47
CA GLY A 272 3.45 -9.90 18.26
C GLY A 272 4.30 -10.51 19.39
N PRO A 273 5.28 -9.75 19.93
CA PRO A 273 5.58 -8.36 19.62
C PRO A 273 6.35 -8.17 18.30
N PHE A 274 6.16 -7.01 17.67
CA PHE A 274 6.92 -6.58 16.49
C PHE A 274 7.96 -5.54 16.87
N ASP A 275 9.16 -5.65 16.30
CA ASP A 275 10.24 -4.69 16.53
C ASP A 275 9.98 -3.37 15.82
N ILE A 276 9.37 -3.45 14.63
CA ILE A 276 8.91 -2.28 13.87
C ILE A 276 7.57 -2.56 13.19
N THR A 277 6.68 -1.57 13.25
CA THR A 277 5.39 -1.60 12.55
C THR A 277 5.30 -0.44 11.57
N LEU A 278 4.92 -0.75 10.34
CA LEU A 278 4.64 0.20 9.28
C LEU A 278 3.12 0.28 9.15
N ILE A 279 2.54 1.36 9.68
CA ILE A 279 1.08 1.46 9.86
C ILE A 279 0.54 2.66 9.10
N GLU A 280 -0.51 2.44 8.31
CA GLU A 280 -1.23 3.51 7.63
C GLU A 280 -1.95 4.39 8.64
N GLY A 281 -2.04 5.68 8.37
CA GLY A 281 -2.79 6.60 9.21
C GLY A 281 -2.95 7.95 8.53
N ALA A 282 -3.09 7.88 7.20
CA ALA A 282 -3.19 9.00 6.29
C ALA A 282 -4.32 8.70 5.31
N GLN A 283 -4.58 9.63 4.40
CA GLN A 283 -5.67 9.54 3.42
C GLN A 283 -7.05 9.27 4.04
N TYR A 284 -7.24 9.61 5.31
CA TYR A 284 -8.48 9.41 6.04
C TYR A 284 -9.51 10.47 5.71
N ASP A 285 -10.78 10.07 5.83
CA ASP A 285 -11.92 10.96 5.76
C ASP A 285 -13.12 10.34 6.47
N ARG A 286 -14.05 11.17 6.98
CA ARG A 286 -15.29 10.70 7.61
C ARG A 286 -16.14 9.80 6.69
N ARG A 287 -16.03 9.96 5.37
CA ARG A 287 -16.82 9.22 4.37
C ARG A 287 -16.31 7.80 4.13
N TRP A 288 -15.07 7.51 4.49
CA TRP A 288 -14.43 6.19 4.30
C TRP A 288 -13.56 5.80 5.49
N PHE A 289 -13.97 6.20 6.71
CA PHE A 289 -13.27 5.90 7.96
C PHE A 289 -13.06 4.39 8.19
N TRP A 290 -13.87 3.55 7.55
CA TRP A 290 -13.75 2.10 7.61
C TRP A 290 -12.60 1.55 6.77
N ALA A 291 -12.02 2.35 5.86
CA ALA A 291 -10.98 1.95 4.92
C ALA A 291 -9.62 2.59 5.20
N HIS A 292 -9.59 3.72 5.92
CA HIS A 292 -8.36 4.45 6.26
C HIS A 292 -8.41 4.98 7.68
N MET A 293 -7.36 4.73 8.44
CA MET A 293 -7.22 5.16 9.83
C MET A 293 -6.86 6.64 9.92
N LYS A 294 -7.41 7.28 10.94
CA LYS A 294 -6.83 8.53 11.44
C LYS A 294 -5.46 8.25 12.09
N PRO A 295 -4.58 9.25 12.19
CA PRO A 295 -3.28 9.12 12.85
C PRO A 295 -3.38 8.56 14.27
N GLU A 296 -4.39 8.94 15.03
CA GLU A 296 -4.61 8.46 16.39
C GLU A 296 -5.01 6.97 16.43
N GLU A 297 -5.82 6.54 15.46
CA GLU A 297 -6.20 5.13 15.31
C GLU A 297 -5.01 4.28 14.88
N ALA A 298 -4.12 4.81 14.04
CA ALA A 298 -2.87 4.16 13.65
C ALA A 298 -1.94 3.93 14.87
N VAL A 299 -1.87 4.91 15.77
CA VAL A 299 -1.13 4.79 17.03
C VAL A 299 -1.74 3.73 17.95
N HIS A 300 -3.07 3.62 18.01
CA HIS A 300 -3.72 2.52 18.74
C HIS A 300 -3.50 1.16 18.08
N ALA A 301 -3.56 1.07 16.74
CA ALA A 301 -3.27 -0.16 16.00
C ALA A 301 -1.85 -0.65 16.29
N HIS A 302 -0.87 0.26 16.38
CA HIS A 302 0.50 -0.05 16.79
C HIS A 302 0.57 -0.75 18.15
N LEU A 303 -0.17 -0.23 19.13
CA LEU A 303 -0.23 -0.82 20.48
C LEU A 303 -0.90 -2.19 20.45
N ASP A 304 -2.00 -2.34 19.71
CA ASP A 304 -2.75 -3.60 19.61
C ASP A 304 -1.95 -4.72 18.95
N VAL A 305 -1.13 -4.40 17.95
CA VAL A 305 -0.20 -5.36 17.35
C VAL A 305 1.03 -5.61 18.23
N LYS A 306 1.15 -4.95 19.39
CA LYS A 306 2.30 -5.01 20.30
C LYS A 306 3.61 -4.59 19.63
N GLY A 307 3.56 -3.51 18.86
CA GLY A 307 4.75 -2.92 18.24
C GLY A 307 5.65 -2.23 19.26
N ARG A 308 6.97 -2.24 19.00
CA ARG A 308 7.97 -1.51 19.80
C ARG A 308 8.30 -0.14 19.20
N ASN A 309 8.50 -0.10 17.88
CA ASN A 309 8.74 1.12 17.12
C ASN A 309 7.70 1.26 16.00
N MET A 310 7.19 2.46 15.81
CA MET A 310 6.19 2.78 14.80
C MET A 310 6.78 3.66 13.72
N MET A 311 6.45 3.38 12.47
CA MET A 311 6.57 4.34 11.38
C MET A 311 5.21 4.52 10.72
N LEU A 312 4.76 5.78 10.65
CA LEU A 312 3.55 6.15 9.90
C LEU A 312 3.83 6.12 8.40
N MET A 313 2.97 5.48 7.62
CA MET A 313 3.07 5.40 6.16
C MET A 313 1.86 6.02 5.43
N HIS A 314 1.79 5.86 4.10
CA HIS A 314 0.68 6.33 3.25
C HIS A 314 0.53 7.86 3.11
N TRP A 315 1.55 8.60 3.54
CA TRP A 315 1.64 10.07 3.44
C TRP A 315 2.86 10.50 2.60
N SER A 316 3.01 11.82 2.41
CA SER A 316 4.15 12.44 1.72
C SER A 316 4.34 12.08 0.25
N ALA A 317 3.34 11.52 -0.42
CA ALA A 317 3.44 11.14 -1.84
C ALA A 317 2.28 11.63 -2.70
N PHE A 318 1.03 11.49 -2.24
CA PHE A 318 -0.15 11.78 -3.05
C PHE A 318 -1.22 12.52 -2.22
N THR A 319 -2.05 13.31 -2.92
CA THR A 319 -3.31 13.81 -2.37
C THR A 319 -4.43 12.86 -2.74
N LEU A 320 -4.82 11.98 -1.82
CA LEU A 320 -5.93 11.03 -2.01
C LEU A 320 -7.11 11.33 -1.08
N ALA A 321 -6.92 12.20 -0.09
CA ALA A 321 -7.97 12.68 0.80
C ALA A 321 -7.96 14.20 0.98
N TYR A 322 -8.82 14.66 1.89
CA TYR A 322 -9.17 16.06 2.05
C TYR A 322 -8.37 16.80 3.14
N HIS A 323 -7.45 16.14 3.85
CA HIS A 323 -6.59 16.74 4.90
C HIS A 323 -5.34 17.44 4.34
N GLY A 324 -4.62 18.21 5.18
CA GLY A 324 -3.33 18.81 4.81
C GLY A 324 -2.23 17.75 4.65
N TRP A 325 -1.22 17.96 3.80
CA TRP A 325 -0.25 16.89 3.48
C TRP A 325 0.67 16.49 4.65
N LYS A 326 0.92 17.43 5.59
CA LYS A 326 1.73 17.24 6.82
C LYS A 326 0.88 16.82 8.02
N GLU A 327 -0.42 17.07 7.95
CA GLU A 327 -1.35 16.83 9.06
C GLU A 327 -1.27 15.39 9.62
N PRO A 328 -1.15 14.32 8.79
CA PRO A 328 -1.04 12.96 9.32
C PRO A 328 0.14 12.77 10.26
N ILE A 329 1.35 13.18 9.85
CA ILE A 329 2.55 12.96 10.66
C ILE A 329 2.56 13.82 11.91
N GLU A 330 2.09 15.07 11.82
CA GLU A 330 1.99 15.98 12.96
C GLU A 330 1.05 15.44 14.05
N ARG A 331 -0.10 14.90 13.64
CA ARG A 331 -1.07 14.28 14.55
C ARG A 331 -0.58 12.96 15.13
N ALA A 332 0.05 12.11 14.31
CA ALA A 332 0.63 10.85 14.78
C ALA A 332 1.73 11.09 15.82
N LEU A 333 2.64 12.05 15.58
CA LEU A 333 3.68 12.42 16.54
C LEU A 333 3.10 12.93 17.86
N LYS A 334 2.04 13.75 17.80
CA LYS A 334 1.35 14.23 18.99
C LYS A 334 0.74 13.10 19.79
N GLU A 335 0.11 12.12 19.13
CA GLU A 335 -0.53 10.99 19.80
C GLU A 335 0.49 9.97 20.32
N ALA A 336 1.53 9.66 19.56
CA ALA A 336 2.63 8.82 19.98
C ALA A 336 3.33 9.38 21.24
N LYS A 337 3.51 10.70 21.32
CA LYS A 337 4.05 11.35 22.52
C LYS A 337 3.16 11.17 23.75
N LYS A 338 1.84 11.25 23.61
CA LYS A 338 0.91 11.02 24.74
C LYS A 338 0.89 9.57 25.19
N SER A 339 1.04 8.65 24.24
CA SER A 339 0.98 7.21 24.46
C SER A 339 2.35 6.59 24.74
N GLU A 340 3.40 7.41 24.88
CA GLU A 340 4.79 7.00 25.15
C GLU A 340 5.36 5.98 24.14
N ILE A 341 4.97 6.12 22.86
CA ILE A 341 5.41 5.27 21.76
C ILE A 341 6.62 5.85 21.05
N SER A 342 7.57 4.99 20.68
CA SER A 342 8.68 5.32 19.78
C SER A 342 8.16 5.42 18.34
N LEU A 343 7.90 6.64 17.86
CA LEU A 343 7.55 6.90 16.46
C LEU A 343 8.75 7.50 15.72
N ILE A 344 9.20 6.81 14.66
CA ILE A 344 10.25 7.29 13.77
C ILE A 344 9.66 7.90 12.50
N ALA A 345 10.30 8.96 12.00
CA ALA A 345 9.89 9.65 10.79
C ALA A 345 11.12 10.02 9.92
N PRO A 346 11.87 9.03 9.40
CA PRO A 346 13.02 9.31 8.55
C PRO A 346 12.59 10.04 7.26
N LYS A 347 13.52 10.77 6.64
CA LYS A 347 13.32 11.32 5.29
C LYS A 347 13.08 10.20 4.28
N ILE A 348 12.37 10.50 3.21
CA ILE A 348 12.31 9.61 2.04
C ILE A 348 13.75 9.34 1.57
N GLY A 349 14.08 8.09 1.27
CA GLY A 349 15.41 7.64 0.86
C GLY A 349 16.39 7.36 2.01
N LYS A 350 16.09 7.76 3.25
CA LYS A 350 16.96 7.46 4.39
C LYS A 350 16.90 5.97 4.75
N THR A 351 18.07 5.35 4.86
CA THR A 351 18.23 3.96 5.33
C THR A 351 18.52 3.93 6.83
N VAL A 352 17.61 3.31 7.56
CA VAL A 352 17.64 3.11 9.02
C VAL A 352 18.06 1.66 9.30
N LEU A 353 18.99 1.45 10.22
CA LEU A 353 19.31 0.10 10.70
C LEU A 353 18.24 -0.34 11.70
N LEU A 354 17.81 -1.59 11.59
CA LEU A 354 16.86 -2.22 12.50
C LEU A 354 17.66 -3.06 13.49
N ASP A 355 18.09 -2.45 14.59
CA ASP A 355 18.73 -3.14 15.71
C ASP A 355 17.89 -3.00 16.98
N SER A 356 18.40 -3.46 18.11
CA SER A 356 17.68 -3.43 19.40
C SER A 356 17.30 -2.02 19.87
N ASN A 357 17.90 -0.96 19.31
CA ASN A 357 17.59 0.42 19.64
C ASN A 357 17.53 1.27 18.36
N ILE A 358 16.40 1.21 17.66
CA ILE A 358 16.15 2.01 16.45
C ILE A 358 16.16 3.50 16.82
N ASP A 359 17.32 4.13 16.65
CA ASP A 359 17.51 5.56 16.89
C ASP A 359 17.51 6.31 15.56
N VAL A 360 16.42 7.05 15.32
CA VAL A 360 16.32 7.99 14.20
C VAL A 360 16.20 9.37 14.80
N PRO A 361 17.22 10.24 14.63
CA PRO A 361 17.15 11.61 15.11
C PRO A 361 15.89 12.29 14.59
N PHE A 362 15.13 12.88 15.51
CA PHE A 362 13.93 13.62 15.16
C PHE A 362 14.28 14.75 14.20
N SER A 363 13.53 14.85 13.10
CA SER A 363 13.65 15.96 12.15
C SER A 363 12.29 16.24 11.53
N SER A 364 11.88 17.52 11.55
CA SER A 364 10.68 17.98 10.85
C SER A 364 11.02 18.34 9.40
N TRP A 365 11.52 17.37 8.62
CA TRP A 365 11.94 17.61 7.24
C TRP A 365 10.79 17.99 6.29
N TRP A 366 9.55 17.91 6.77
CA TRP A 366 8.35 18.40 6.09
C TRP A 366 8.07 19.90 6.33
N ASP A 367 8.82 20.58 7.20
CA ASP A 367 8.66 22.01 7.47
C ASP A 367 9.60 22.86 6.61
N PHE A 368 9.19 23.12 5.37
CA PHE A 368 9.87 23.99 4.41
C PHE A 368 8.91 24.91 3.66
#